data_AF-Q5GVI8-F1
#
_entry.id   AF-Q5GVI8-F1
#
_cell.length_a   1.000
_cell.length_b   1.000
_cell.length_c   1.000
_cell.angle_alpha   90.00
_cell.angle_beta   90.00
_cell.angle_gamma   90.00
#
_symmetry.space_group_name_H-M   'P 1'
#
loop_
_entity.id
_entity.type
_entity.pdbx_description
1 polymer ?
#
loop_
_entity_poly.entity_id
_entity_poly.type
_entity_poly.pdbx_seq_one_letter_code
_entity_poly.pdbx_strand_id
1 'polypeptide(L)'
;MSEAVRLSGHGIVAITSHDEPLTLPFTAASGPLFTAPNATVAWSGTLTPELVTGVSIGTLFGHGSGESLQMRFAGEGWGVVQPYEEASFQQSRG
;
A
#
# COMPACT_ATOMS: atom_id res chain seq x y z
N MET A 1 -6.37 0.11 12.29
CA MET A 1 -5.52 1.30 12.18
C MET A 1 -4.14 0.80 11.80
N SER A 2 -3.73 0.94 10.55
CA SER A 2 -2.34 0.67 10.15
C SER A 2 -1.51 1.90 10.52
N GLU A 3 -0.75 1.80 11.60
CA GLU A 3 0.13 2.87 12.06
C GLU A 3 1.37 2.90 11.18
N ALA A 4 1.34 3.70 10.11
CA ALA A 4 2.53 3.96 9.32
C ALA A 4 3.62 4.56 10.22
N VAL A 5 4.83 4.00 10.19
CA VAL A 5 5.97 4.51 10.94
C VAL A 5 6.80 5.42 10.05
N ARG A 6 7.04 6.66 10.48
CA ARG A 6 7.93 7.58 9.78
C ARG A 6 9.35 7.48 10.35
N LEU A 7 10.30 7.09 9.49
CA LEU A 7 11.72 7.05 9.83
C LEU A 7 12.41 8.35 9.39
N SER A 8 13.30 8.90 10.22
CA SER A 8 14.11 10.09 9.94
C SER A 8 15.48 10.00 10.61
N GLY A 9 16.49 10.66 10.03
CA GLY A 9 17.88 10.63 10.51
C GLY A 9 18.86 10.22 9.42
N HIS A 10 20.09 9.90 9.82
CA HIS A 10 21.15 9.44 8.93
C HIS A 10 21.61 8.04 9.37
N GLY A 11 21.58 7.08 8.46
CA GLY A 11 21.91 5.69 8.76
C GLY A 11 21.34 4.74 7.71
N ILE A 12 21.40 3.45 8.01
CA ILE A 12 20.86 2.37 7.17
C ILE A 12 19.67 1.75 7.90
N VAL A 13 18.59 1.49 7.15
CA VAL A 13 17.42 0.76 7.63
C VAL A 13 17.28 -0.50 6.78
N ALA A 14 16.99 -1.63 7.41
CA ALA A 14 16.59 -2.85 6.73
C ALA A 14 15.07 -3.03 6.88
N ILE A 15 14.38 -3.26 5.76
CA ILE A 15 12.95 -3.56 5.70
C ILE A 15 12.81 -4.90 4.99
N THR A 16 12.00 -5.80 5.53
CA THR A 16 11.71 -7.11 4.94
C THR A 16 10.34 -7.10 4.29
N SER A 17 10.20 -7.79 3.16
CA SER A 17 8.93 -8.04 2.48
C SER A 17 8.67 -9.54 2.34
N HIS A 18 7.42 -9.91 2.11
CA HIS A 18 7.11 -11.22 1.53
C HIS A 18 7.55 -11.24 0.07
N ASP A 19 8.30 -12.28 -0.30
CA ASP A 19 8.84 -12.48 -1.65
C ASP A 19 9.64 -11.28 -2.19
N GLU A 20 9.86 -11.25 -3.51
CA GLU A 20 10.62 -10.20 -4.18
C GLU A 20 9.81 -8.90 -4.27
N PRO A 21 10.22 -7.81 -3.61
CA PRO A 21 9.48 -6.55 -3.64
C PRO A 21 9.65 -5.83 -4.97
N LEU A 22 8.60 -5.10 -5.38
CA LEU A 22 8.63 -4.24 -6.56
C LEU A 22 8.76 -2.77 -6.13
N THR A 23 9.76 -2.08 -6.66
CA THR A 23 9.91 -0.62 -6.50
C THR A 23 9.25 0.12 -7.66
N LEU A 24 8.34 1.04 -7.33
CA LEU A 24 7.57 1.82 -8.28
C LEU A 24 7.94 3.31 -8.17
N PRO A 25 8.35 3.97 -9.27
CA PRO A 25 8.56 5.42 -9.25
C PRO A 25 7.21 6.14 -9.24
N PHE A 26 7.12 7.20 -8.44
CA PHE A 26 6.02 8.15 -8.47
C PHE A 26 6.48 9.42 -9.16
N THR A 27 5.83 9.76 -10.25
CA THR A 27 6.15 10.96 -11.02
C THR A 27 4.87 11.75 -11.28
N ALA A 28 4.99 13.08 -11.36
CA ALA A 28 3.85 13.91 -11.77
C ALA A 28 3.32 13.52 -13.17
N ALA A 29 4.18 12.98 -14.04
CA ALA A 29 3.84 12.56 -15.39
C ALA A 29 2.99 11.28 -15.44
N SER A 30 3.18 10.34 -14.51
CA SER A 30 2.44 9.06 -14.46
C SER A 30 1.07 9.17 -13.79
N GLY A 31 0.75 10.32 -13.18
CA GLY A 31 -0.46 10.49 -12.38
C GLY A 31 -0.41 9.71 -11.05
N PRO A 32 -1.52 9.65 -10.31
CA PRO A 32 -1.57 8.99 -9.01
C PRO A 32 -1.50 7.47 -9.13
N LEU A 33 -0.74 6.81 -8.26
CA LEU A 33 -0.74 5.34 -8.13
C LEU A 33 -1.68 4.89 -7.01
N PHE A 34 -2.35 3.78 -7.24
CA PHE A 34 -3.20 3.10 -6.25
C PHE A 34 -2.59 1.76 -5.88
N THR A 35 -2.50 1.46 -4.58
CA THR A 35 -2.00 0.19 -4.06
C THR A 35 -2.87 -0.30 -2.91
N ALA A 36 -2.86 -1.59 -2.62
CA ALA A 36 -3.60 -2.13 -1.48
C ALA A 36 -2.84 -1.85 -0.17
N PRO A 37 -3.49 -1.40 0.92
CA PRO A 37 -2.84 -1.11 2.19
C PRO A 37 -2.05 -2.27 2.81
N ASN A 38 -2.46 -3.51 2.55
CA ASN A 38 -1.79 -4.74 3.02
C ASN A 38 -0.61 -5.19 2.14
N ALA A 39 -0.44 -4.58 0.96
CA ALA A 39 0.64 -4.91 0.03
C ALA A 39 1.71 -3.81 -0.05
N THR A 40 1.49 -2.64 0.55
CA THR A 40 2.50 -1.56 0.56
C THR A 40 3.47 -1.72 1.72
N VAL A 41 4.76 -1.78 1.39
CA VAL A 41 5.85 -2.01 2.35
C VAL A 41 6.47 -0.69 2.82
N ALA A 42 6.75 0.22 1.88
CA ALA A 42 7.40 1.50 2.17
C ALA A 42 7.13 2.53 1.06
N TRP A 43 7.31 3.82 1.38
CA TRP A 43 7.26 4.90 0.41
C TRP A 43 8.13 6.07 0.83
N SER A 44 8.42 6.97 -0.11
CA SER A 44 9.13 8.23 0.16
C SER A 44 8.37 9.07 1.19
N GLY A 45 9.05 9.51 2.25
CA GLY A 45 8.46 10.33 3.32
C GLY A 45 7.99 11.73 2.90
N THR A 46 8.18 12.11 1.63
CA THR A 46 7.61 13.31 0.98
C THR A 46 6.19 13.09 0.49
N LEU A 47 5.74 11.85 0.37
CA LEU A 47 4.41 11.49 -0.10
C LEU A 47 3.47 11.32 1.09
N THR A 48 2.26 11.85 0.94
CA THR A 48 1.18 11.68 1.92
C THR A 48 0.09 10.83 1.28
N PRO A 49 0.05 9.51 1.54
CA PRO A 49 -0.96 8.64 0.97
C PRO A 49 -2.35 8.99 1.48
N GLU A 50 -3.32 9.01 0.57
CA GLU A 50 -4.74 9.15 0.89
C GLU A 50 -5.41 7.78 0.88
N LEU A 51 -6.20 7.47 1.91
CA LEU A 51 -6.99 6.25 1.96
C LEU A 51 -8.29 6.47 1.17
N VAL A 52 -8.50 5.69 0.11
CA VAL A 52 -9.66 5.78 -0.77
C VAL A 52 -10.44 4.48 -0.68
N THR A 53 -11.75 4.58 -0.43
CA THR A 53 -12.68 3.45 -0.49
C THR A 53 -13.36 3.42 -1.85
N GLY A 54 -13.10 2.39 -2.64
CA GLY A 54 -13.81 2.13 -3.89
C GLY A 54 -14.94 1.14 -3.68
N VAL A 55 -16.18 1.54 -3.96
CA VAL A 55 -17.29 0.60 -4.17
C VAL A 55 -17.16 0.07 -5.59
N SER A 56 -16.51 -1.08 -5.79
CA SER A 56 -16.41 -1.68 -7.13
C SER A 56 -17.52 -2.71 -7.32
N ILE A 57 -18.60 -2.31 -7.99
CA ILE A 57 -19.70 -3.21 -8.41
C ILE A 57 -19.22 -4.30 -9.40
N GLY A 58 -18.01 -4.19 -9.95
CA GLY A 58 -17.49 -5.09 -10.98
C GLY A 58 -16.43 -6.12 -10.55
N THR A 59 -15.94 -6.11 -9.31
CA THR A 59 -14.78 -6.95 -8.92
C THR A 59 -15.18 -8.08 -7.98
N LEU A 60 -16.09 -8.93 -8.43
CA LEU A 60 -16.40 -10.23 -7.82
C LEU A 60 -15.34 -11.28 -8.18
N PHE A 61 -14.06 -10.99 -7.92
CA PHE A 61 -13.00 -12.00 -7.89
C PHE A 61 -12.18 -11.78 -6.61
N GLY A 62 -12.61 -12.45 -5.52
CA GLY A 62 -11.73 -12.79 -4.39
C GLY A 62 -12.08 -12.23 -3.01
N HIS A 63 -12.85 -11.16 -2.88
CA HIS A 63 -13.04 -10.50 -1.56
C HIS A 63 -14.51 -10.32 -1.17
N GLY A 64 -14.91 -10.98 -0.08
CA GLY A 64 -16.30 -11.13 0.38
C GLY A 64 -16.99 -9.91 1.00
N SER A 65 -16.70 -8.67 0.59
CA SER A 65 -17.47 -7.49 1.03
C SER A 65 -17.76 -6.42 -0.04
N GLY A 66 -17.13 -6.45 -1.21
CA GLY A 66 -17.35 -5.44 -2.27
C GLY A 66 -16.79 -4.03 -1.97
N GLU A 67 -16.13 -3.83 -0.83
CA GLU A 67 -15.43 -2.59 -0.48
C GLU A 67 -13.92 -2.79 -0.70
N SER A 68 -13.36 -2.08 -1.69
CA SER A 68 -11.91 -2.06 -1.92
C SER A 68 -11.29 -0.88 -1.16
N LEU A 69 -10.37 -1.17 -0.24
CA LEU A 69 -9.57 -0.15 0.42
C LEU A 69 -8.27 0.03 -0.36
N GLN A 70 -7.99 1.25 -0.81
CA GLN A 70 -6.79 1.56 -1.59
C GLN A 70 -6.05 2.75 -1.01
N MET A 71 -4.73 2.72 -1.09
CA MET A 71 -3.87 3.87 -0.84
C MET A 71 -3.56 4.57 -2.15
N ARG A 72 -3.88 5.86 -2.22
CA ARG A 72 -3.60 6.74 -3.34
C ARG A 72 -2.35 7.57 -3.04
N PHE A 73 -1.35 7.45 -3.90
CA PHE A 73 -0.11 8.21 -3.83
C PHE A 73 -0.09 9.26 -4.93
N ALA A 74 0.16 10.52 -4.57
CA ALA A 74 0.33 11.64 -5.49
C ALA A 74 1.58 12.44 -5.13
N GLY A 75 2.33 12.87 -6.15
CA GLY A 75 3.59 13.63 -5.99
C GLY A 75 4.78 12.92 -6.62
N GLU A 76 5.98 13.27 -6.16
CA GLU A 76 7.24 12.70 -6.65
C GLU A 76 7.96 11.89 -5.57
N GLY A 77 8.45 10.71 -5.93
CA GLY A 77 9.16 9.82 -5.04
C GLY A 77 9.14 8.37 -5.52
N TRP A 78 9.12 7.43 -4.58
CA TRP A 78 9.05 6.00 -4.83
C TRP A 78 8.18 5.30 -3.80
N GLY A 79 7.65 4.14 -4.18
CA GLY A 79 6.94 3.19 -3.31
C GLY A 79 7.48 1.78 -3.51
N VAL A 80 7.39 0.96 -2.48
CA VAL A 80 7.74 -0.46 -2.51
C VAL A 80 6.50 -1.25 -2.15
N VAL A 81 6.15 -2.21 -3.01
CA VAL A 81 5.02 -3.13 -2.82
C VAL A 81 5.52 -4.56 -2.81
N GLN A 82 4.85 -5.42 -2.06
CA GLN A 82 5.11 -6.86 -2.04
C GLN A 82 4.07 -7.62 -2.88
N PRO A 83 4.46 -8.69 -3.59
CA PRO A 83 3.56 -9.53 -4.37
C PRO A 83 2.84 -10.57 -3.47
N TYR A 84 2.35 -10.12 -2.31
CA TYR A 84 1.60 -10.95 -1.36
C TYR A 84 0.48 -10.11 -0.75
N GLU A 85 -0.76 -10.59 -0.89
CA GLU A 85 -1.89 -10.06 -0.13
C GLU A 85 -1.96 -10.82 1.18
N GLU A 86 -1.67 -10.14 2.29
CA GLU A 86 -2.06 -10.68 3.59
C GLU A 86 -3.59 -10.83 3.56
N ALA A 87 -4.06 -12.08 3.52
CA ALA A 87 -5.46 -12.41 3.69
C ALA A 87 -5.92 -11.69 4.95
N SER A 88 -7.01 -10.94 4.83
CA SER A 88 -7.55 -10.11 5.89
C SER A 88 -7.46 -10.83 7.24
N PHE A 89 -7.00 -10.11 8.27
CA PHE A 89 -7.11 -10.53 9.65
C PHE A 89 -8.60 -10.57 10.05
N GLN A 90 -9.39 -11.44 9.43
CA GLN A 90 -10.55 -12.07 10.03
C GLN A 90 -10.06 -13.32 10.75
N GLN A 91 -9.13 -13.15 11.69
CA GLN A 91 -8.98 -14.16 12.71
C GLN A 91 -10.21 -14.05 13.61
N SER A 92 -11.09 -15.03 13.45
CA SER A 92 -12.23 -15.34 14.29
C SER A 92 -11.96 -15.03 15.76
N ARG A 93 -12.56 -13.95 16.28
CA ARG A 93 -12.89 -13.90 17.70
C ARG A 93 -14.12 -14.80 17.88
N GLY A 94 -13.82 -16.08 18.15
CA GLY A 94 -14.74 -16.93 18.90
C GLY A 94 -14.83 -16.44 20.34
#